data_AF-A0A4R6QFG9-F1
#
_entry.id   AF-A0A4R6QFG9-F1
#
_cell.length_a   1.000
_cell.length_b   1.000
_cell.length_c   1.000
_cell.angle_alpha   90.00
_cell.angle_beta   90.00
_cell.angle_gamma   90.00
#
_symmetry.space_group_name_H-M   'P 1'
#
loop_
_entity.id
_entity.type
_entity.pdbx_description
1 polymer ?
#
loop_
_entity_poly.entity_id
_entity_poly.type
_entity_poly.pdbx_seq_one_letter_code
_entity_poly.pdbx_strand_id
1 'polypeptide(L)'
;MRINLLLIAMMLNYFISFSQNELAKKGTITLADNQKVVFSNLTLTNGKFIFTENNSTSKTELSLNEVKYIDDEKMSRIFTNKSVETVEEANKIQENIQLAIIESEKKEMDERLRIMREEAGSLKLRRNGIFKTKEDFIYDRIGSFEEVVAKGLIGFEKKPLAKIEDNCFFYYKKTDEKVKNVFAISYKGHLYFQIYAILENRNKTDRAQTNSFPNSFVRVLSAGENYYYLEADLANAWAQGFAYGGIGGATGGYLAETMVNRKGVVWDIKNKEFNIFKNCKDYNEFIKAIYPDGIQQCEKHQPDITKIREVIEKIK
;
A
#
# COMPACT_ATOMS: atom_id res chain seq x y z
N MET A 1 57.26 79.84 25.79
CA MET A 1 56.26 78.76 25.71
C MET A 1 56.72 77.79 24.63
N ARG A 2 57.57 76.82 25.00
CA ARG A 2 58.29 75.93 24.09
C ARG A 2 58.57 74.60 24.81
N ILE A 3 58.29 73.50 24.10
CA ILE A 3 59.12 72.29 23.97
C ILE A 3 59.04 71.20 25.06
N ASN A 4 58.53 70.02 24.62
CA ASN A 4 59.09 68.64 24.72
C ASN A 4 57.89 67.66 24.72
N LEU A 5 57.53 66.89 23.69
CA LEU A 5 58.27 66.15 22.67
C LEU A 5 59.34 65.21 23.24
N LEU A 6 58.92 64.13 23.88
CA LEU A 6 59.53 62.79 23.82
C LEU A 6 58.83 61.88 24.85
N LEU A 7 57.93 61.01 24.40
CA LEU A 7 57.68 59.68 24.97
C LEU A 7 56.60 58.93 24.16
N ILE A 8 56.63 59.13 22.83
CA ILE A 8 55.99 58.25 21.85
C ILE A 8 57.12 57.39 21.28
N ALA A 9 57.70 56.52 22.12
CA ALA A 9 58.75 55.59 21.72
C ALA A 9 58.87 54.43 22.72
N MET A 10 57.75 53.82 23.10
CA MET A 10 57.72 52.46 23.64
C MET A 10 56.53 51.68 23.05
N MET A 11 56.37 51.80 21.73
CA MET A 11 55.88 50.71 20.90
C MET A 11 57.09 49.84 20.58
N LEU A 12 57.51 49.02 21.53
CA LEU A 12 58.53 47.99 21.31
C LEU A 12 58.09 46.71 22.01
N ASN A 13 57.54 45.82 21.18
CA ASN A 13 57.76 44.38 21.25
C ASN A 13 57.54 43.70 22.61
N TYR A 14 56.26 43.45 22.92
CA TYR A 14 55.89 42.13 23.43
C TYR A 14 55.29 41.31 22.28
N PHE A 15 56.16 40.95 21.32
CA PHE A 15 55.99 39.65 20.69
C PHE A 15 56.23 38.64 21.81
N ILE A 16 55.13 38.09 22.35
CA ILE A 16 55.21 36.82 23.06
C ILE A 16 55.78 35.86 22.03
N SER A 17 57.06 35.53 22.17
CA SER A 17 57.66 34.36 21.56
C SER A 17 56.83 33.17 22.03
N PHE A 18 55.81 32.80 21.26
CA PHE A 18 55.15 31.52 21.39
C PHE A 18 56.24 30.50 21.06
N SER A 19 56.81 29.89 22.10
CA SER A 19 57.64 28.71 21.89
C SER A 19 56.82 27.75 21.04
N GLN A 20 57.41 27.28 19.94
CA GLN A 20 56.84 26.18 19.15
C GLN A 20 56.77 24.97 20.09
N ASN A 21 55.68 24.86 20.86
CA ASN A 21 55.48 23.74 21.74
C ASN A 21 55.19 22.54 20.85
N GLU A 22 56.24 21.74 20.65
CA GLU A 22 56.15 20.42 20.08
C GLU A 22 55.11 19.62 20.87
N LEU A 23 54.03 19.22 20.20
CA LEU A 23 52.94 18.45 20.79
C LEU A 23 53.33 16.98 20.92
N ALA A 24 54.03 16.44 19.92
CA ALA A 24 54.56 15.08 19.95
C ALA A 24 55.66 14.89 18.90
N LYS A 25 56.66 14.07 19.24
CA LYS A 25 57.79 13.75 18.35
C LYS A 25 57.40 12.83 17.22
N LYS A 26 56.53 11.85 17.48
CA LYS A 26 56.05 10.85 16.53
C LYS A 26 54.67 10.37 16.95
N GLY A 27 53.91 9.86 15.99
CA GLY A 27 52.58 9.33 16.25
C GLY A 27 51.76 9.13 14.98
N THR A 28 50.45 9.02 15.14
CA THR A 28 49.49 8.90 14.04
C THR A 28 48.38 9.95 14.17
N ILE A 29 48.13 10.70 13.10
CA ILE A 29 46.96 11.54 12.93
C ILE A 29 45.89 10.71 12.22
N THR A 30 44.69 10.64 12.79
CA THR A 30 43.51 10.12 12.08
C THR A 30 42.69 11.30 11.60
N LEU A 31 42.47 11.38 10.29
CA LEU A 31 41.72 12.45 9.63
C LEU A 31 40.20 12.23 9.77
N ALA A 32 39.43 13.27 9.45
CA ALA A 32 37.96 13.24 9.48
C ALA A 32 37.35 12.16 8.56
N ASP A 33 38.04 11.76 7.50
CA ASP A 33 37.66 10.67 6.59
C ASP A 33 38.21 9.29 7.01
N ASN A 34 38.78 9.19 8.21
CA ASN A 34 39.45 8.01 8.78
C ASN A 34 40.78 7.61 8.10
N GLN A 35 41.31 8.41 7.18
CA GLN A 35 42.68 8.19 6.72
C GLN A 35 43.67 8.40 7.86
N LYS A 36 44.75 7.61 7.87
CA LYS A 36 45.77 7.67 8.91
C LYS A 36 47.07 8.16 8.33
N VAL A 37 47.64 9.18 8.95
CA VAL A 37 48.90 9.79 8.56
C VAL A 37 49.89 9.62 9.70
N VAL A 38 51.00 8.95 9.42
CA VAL A 38 52.10 8.80 10.39
C VAL A 38 52.96 10.05 10.32
N PHE A 39 53.19 10.68 11.48
CA PHE A 39 53.89 11.95 11.54
C PHE A 39 55.18 11.86 12.37
N SER A 40 56.03 12.86 12.14
CA SER A 40 57.12 13.26 13.01
C SER A 40 57.08 14.77 13.26
N ASN A 41 57.52 15.21 14.45
CA ASN A 41 57.62 16.60 14.89
C ASN A 41 56.31 17.39 14.71
N LEU A 42 55.26 16.98 15.43
CA LEU A 42 53.96 17.66 15.40
C LEU A 42 53.98 18.91 16.28
N THR A 43 53.49 20.01 15.72
CA THR A 43 53.27 21.28 16.42
C THR A 43 51.88 21.81 16.09
N LEU A 44 51.30 22.63 16.98
CA LEU A 44 50.06 23.36 16.70
C LEU A 44 50.37 24.85 16.67
N THR A 45 50.22 25.46 15.50
CA THR A 45 50.48 26.89 15.29
C THR A 45 49.29 27.51 14.58
N ASN A 46 48.78 28.62 15.10
CA ASN A 46 47.65 29.37 14.50
C ASN A 46 46.43 28.49 14.17
N GLY A 47 46.10 27.50 15.03
CA GLY A 47 44.96 26.61 14.81
C GLY A 47 45.16 25.57 13.71
N LYS A 48 46.42 25.34 13.27
CA LYS A 48 46.79 24.28 12.33
C LYS A 48 47.84 23.36 12.93
N PHE A 49 47.67 22.06 12.69
CA PHE A 49 48.68 21.05 12.94
C PHE A 49 49.74 21.11 11.85
N ILE A 50 50.99 21.29 12.23
CA ILE A 50 52.14 21.30 11.33
C ILE A 50 53.04 20.13 11.73
N PHE A 51 53.32 19.24 10.77
CA PHE A 51 54.11 18.04 11.01
C PHE A 51 54.88 17.63 9.76
N THR A 52 55.82 16.69 9.92
CA THR A 52 56.54 16.07 8.81
C THR A 52 56.04 14.65 8.63
N GLU A 53 55.49 14.35 7.46
CA GLU A 53 55.04 13.00 7.12
C GLU A 53 56.23 12.04 7.00
N ASN A 54 56.04 10.79 7.40
CA ASN A 54 57.12 9.80 7.37
C ASN A 54 57.65 9.62 5.94
N ASN A 55 58.97 9.77 5.76
CA ASN A 55 59.68 9.79 4.47
C ASN A 55 59.53 11.06 3.60
N SER A 56 58.93 12.14 4.12
CA SER A 56 58.98 13.45 3.47
C SER A 56 59.95 14.41 4.17
N THR A 57 60.60 15.29 3.41
CA THR A 57 61.37 16.40 3.96
C THR A 57 60.55 17.70 4.06
N SER A 58 59.34 17.72 3.48
CA SER A 58 58.43 18.86 3.55
C SER A 58 57.56 18.79 4.82
N LYS A 59 57.19 19.97 5.33
CA LYS A 59 56.18 20.10 6.37
C LYS A 59 54.79 20.13 5.72
N THR A 60 53.86 19.40 6.30
CA THR A 60 52.45 19.36 5.92
C THR A 60 51.64 20.10 6.98
N GLU A 61 50.62 20.84 6.54
CA GLU A 61 49.67 21.53 7.41
C GLU A 61 48.29 20.89 7.33
N LEU A 62 47.64 20.71 8.47
CA LEU A 62 46.25 20.30 8.58
C LEU A 62 45.49 21.24 9.51
N SER A 63 44.28 21.60 9.11
CA SER A 63 43.36 22.39 9.92
C SER A 63 42.71 21.51 10.99
N LEU A 64 42.28 22.11 12.11
CA LEU A 64 41.65 21.38 13.23
C LEU A 64 40.45 20.52 12.80
N ASN A 65 39.63 21.00 11.85
CA ASN A 65 38.46 20.30 11.32
C ASN A 65 38.80 19.10 10.41
N GLU A 66 40.02 19.04 9.89
CA GLU A 66 40.50 17.92 9.05
C GLU A 66 40.98 16.75 9.90
N VAL A 67 41.24 16.99 11.19
CA VAL A 67 41.75 15.99 12.14
C VAL A 67 40.64 15.48 13.04
N LYS A 68 40.44 14.17 13.06
CA LYS A 68 39.52 13.47 13.96
C LYS A 68 40.15 13.27 15.33
N TYR A 69 41.35 12.70 15.38
CA TYR A 69 42.14 12.57 16.60
C TYR A 69 43.61 12.33 16.31
N ILE A 70 44.46 12.51 17.32
CA ILE A 70 45.92 12.28 17.23
C ILE A 70 46.36 11.42 18.40
N ASP A 71 47.13 10.38 18.07
CA ASP A 71 47.83 9.52 19.01
C ASP A 71 49.33 9.74 18.93
N ASP A 72 50.03 9.73 20.06
CA ASP A 72 51.49 9.72 20.11
C ASP A 72 52.08 8.32 19.83
N GLU A 73 53.40 8.20 19.87
CA GLU A 73 54.13 6.94 19.66
C GLU A 73 53.77 5.84 20.68
N LYS A 74 53.20 6.20 21.83
CA LYS A 74 52.74 5.27 22.87
C LYS A 74 51.24 4.97 22.74
N MET A 75 50.61 5.38 21.65
CA MET A 75 49.17 5.30 21.41
C MET A 75 48.34 6.06 22.46
N SER A 76 48.92 7.09 23.09
CA SER A 76 48.19 7.97 23.99
C SER A 76 47.51 9.08 23.19
N ARG A 77 46.21 9.26 23.43
CA ARG A 77 45.38 10.27 22.77
C ARG A 77 45.77 11.67 23.23
N ILE A 78 46.39 12.45 22.35
CA ILE A 78 46.84 13.81 22.66
C ILE A 78 45.91 14.89 22.09
N PHE A 79 45.05 14.53 21.13
CA PHE A 79 44.02 15.40 20.60
C PHE A 79 42.81 14.59 20.13
N THR A 80 41.62 15.11 20.39
CA THR A 80 40.36 14.59 19.85
C THR A 80 39.51 15.77 19.41
N ASN A 81 39.02 15.72 18.17
CA ASN A 81 38.06 16.68 17.68
C ASN A 81 36.64 16.22 18.00
N LYS A 82 36.10 16.74 19.11
CA LYS A 82 34.76 16.39 19.58
C LYS A 82 33.65 16.72 18.57
N SER A 83 33.81 17.74 17.71
CA SER A 83 32.75 18.06 16.73
C SER A 83 32.66 17.00 15.62
N VAL A 84 33.80 16.46 15.19
CA VAL A 84 33.86 15.37 14.19
C VAL A 84 33.31 14.07 14.76
N GLU A 85 33.64 13.73 16.02
CA GLU A 85 33.06 12.56 16.70
C GLU A 85 31.53 12.67 16.85
N THR A 86 31.01 13.83 17.25
CA THR A 86 29.55 14.02 17.40
C THR A 86 28.79 13.90 16.07
N VAL A 87 29.41 14.31 14.95
CA VAL A 87 28.80 14.17 13.62
C VAL A 87 28.76 12.71 13.18
N GLU A 88 29.80 11.93 13.47
CA GLU A 88 29.83 10.49 13.16
C GLU A 88 28.81 9.70 13.99
N GLU A 89 28.67 10.03 15.28
CA GLU A 89 27.64 9.44 16.14
C GLU A 89 26.24 9.78 15.65
N ALA A 90 25.99 11.04 15.27
CA ALA A 90 24.71 11.45 14.68
C ALA A 90 24.40 10.72 13.37
N ASN A 91 25.40 10.57 12.49
CA ASN A 91 25.24 9.84 11.22
C ASN A 91 24.92 8.35 11.45
N LYS A 92 25.61 7.69 12.40
CA LYS A 92 25.32 6.30 12.79
C LYS A 92 23.92 6.14 13.35
N ILE A 93 23.46 7.08 14.19
CA ILE A 93 22.10 7.07 14.73
C ILE A 93 21.08 7.21 13.58
N GLN A 94 21.33 8.12 12.63
CA GLN A 94 20.43 8.34 11.51
C GLN A 94 20.35 7.13 10.56
N GLU A 95 21.47 6.46 10.30
CA GLU A 95 21.51 5.22 9.52
C GLU A 95 20.71 4.10 10.21
N ASN A 96 20.87 3.93 11.51
CA ASN A 96 20.11 2.94 12.29
C ASN A 96 18.60 3.22 12.28
N ILE A 97 18.19 4.49 12.37
CA ILE A 97 16.78 4.89 12.26
C ILE A 97 16.24 4.55 10.85
N GLN A 98 17.00 4.84 9.80
CA GLN A 98 16.60 4.55 8.43
C GLN A 98 16.43 3.03 8.21
N LEU A 99 17.34 2.21 8.73
CA LEU A 99 17.25 0.76 8.67
C LEU A 99 16.02 0.22 9.42
N ALA A 100 15.74 0.76 10.61
CA ALA A 100 14.56 0.37 11.39
C ALA A 100 13.24 0.70 10.68
N ILE A 101 13.16 1.85 9.99
CA ILE A 101 12.00 2.23 9.17
C ILE A 101 11.81 1.22 8.04
N ILE A 102 12.87 0.91 7.27
CA ILE A 102 12.81 -0.06 6.16
C ILE A 102 12.37 -1.44 6.67
N GLU A 103 12.90 -1.90 7.80
CA GLU A 103 12.47 -3.17 8.41
C GLU A 103 11.00 -3.16 8.85
N SER A 104 10.52 -2.03 9.38
CA SER A 104 9.12 -1.87 9.78
C SER A 104 8.17 -1.89 8.58
N GLU A 105 8.51 -1.20 7.49
CA GLU A 105 7.74 -1.19 6.25
C GLU A 105 7.75 -2.57 5.59
N LYS A 106 8.89 -3.26 5.62
CA LYS A 106 8.99 -4.64 5.11
C LYS A 106 8.11 -5.59 5.92
N LYS A 107 8.11 -5.51 7.25
CA LYS A 107 7.23 -6.31 8.11
C LYS A 107 5.76 -6.02 7.83
N GLU A 108 5.38 -4.75 7.66
CA GLU A 108 4.01 -4.37 7.31
C GLU A 108 3.61 -4.91 5.93
N MET A 109 4.49 -4.81 4.94
CA MET A 109 4.27 -5.35 3.60
C MET A 109 4.14 -6.88 3.60
N ASP A 110 5.01 -7.59 4.34
CA ASP A 110 4.97 -9.04 4.48
C ASP A 110 3.68 -9.50 5.17
N GLU A 111 3.23 -8.78 6.20
CA GLU A 111 1.96 -9.03 6.89
C GLU A 111 0.76 -8.81 5.95
N ARG A 112 0.75 -7.70 5.19
CA ARG A 112 -0.26 -7.47 4.14
C ARG A 112 -0.27 -8.58 3.10
N LEU A 113 0.90 -9.05 2.68
CA LEU A 113 1.03 -10.15 1.73
C LEU A 113 0.52 -11.48 2.32
N ARG A 114 0.73 -11.71 3.62
CA ARG A 114 0.19 -12.86 4.35
C ARG A 114 -1.33 -12.81 4.39
N ILE A 115 -1.92 -11.69 4.81
CA ILE A 115 -3.37 -11.48 4.82
C ILE A 115 -3.96 -11.70 3.42
N MET A 116 -3.34 -11.13 2.37
CA MET A 116 -3.77 -11.36 0.99
C MET A 116 -3.70 -12.84 0.58
N ARG A 117 -2.68 -13.58 1.02
CA ARG A 117 -2.53 -15.03 0.75
C ARG A 117 -3.54 -15.87 1.54
N GLU A 118 -3.84 -15.49 2.78
CA GLU A 118 -4.83 -16.16 3.64
C GLU A 118 -6.26 -15.91 3.14
N GLU A 119 -6.59 -14.68 2.75
CA GLU A 119 -7.83 -14.33 2.06
C GLU A 119 -7.96 -15.12 0.75
N ALA A 120 -6.89 -15.18 -0.04
CA ALA A 120 -6.84 -16.01 -1.24
C ALA A 120 -6.80 -17.52 -0.97
N GLY A 121 -6.54 -17.95 0.27
CA GLY A 121 -6.64 -19.34 0.72
C GLY A 121 -8.08 -19.74 1.06
N SER A 122 -8.88 -18.80 1.58
CA SER A 122 -10.31 -19.01 1.90
C SER A 122 -11.22 -19.02 0.66
N LEU A 123 -10.85 -18.30 -0.39
CA LEU A 123 -11.44 -18.41 -1.72
C LEU A 123 -10.62 -19.44 -2.48
N LYS A 124 -11.10 -20.68 -2.69
CA LYS A 124 -10.46 -21.62 -3.63
C LYS A 124 -10.08 -20.85 -4.91
N LEU A 125 -8.79 -20.51 -5.06
CA LEU A 125 -8.29 -19.67 -6.16
C LEU A 125 -8.55 -20.41 -7.46
N ARG A 126 -9.67 -20.09 -8.10
CA ARG A 126 -9.99 -20.62 -9.42
C ARG A 126 -9.02 -20.00 -10.41
N ARG A 127 -8.41 -20.83 -11.25
CA ARG A 127 -7.50 -20.39 -12.32
C ARG A 127 -8.16 -19.26 -13.12
N ASN A 128 -7.39 -18.24 -13.47
CA ASN A 128 -7.89 -17.13 -14.29
C ASN A 128 -8.48 -17.68 -15.60
N GLY A 129 -9.63 -17.17 -15.99
CA GLY A 129 -10.36 -17.67 -17.16
C GLY A 129 -11.84 -17.32 -17.13
N ILE A 130 -12.50 -17.62 -18.25
CA ILE A 130 -13.91 -17.37 -18.47
C ILE A 130 -14.69 -18.67 -18.33
N PHE A 131 -15.63 -18.70 -17.39
CA PHE A 131 -16.62 -19.78 -17.25
C PHE A 131 -17.85 -19.39 -18.05
N LYS A 132 -18.01 -20.00 -19.24
CA LYS A 132 -19.10 -19.64 -20.16
C LYS A 132 -20.45 -20.04 -19.57
N THR A 133 -20.53 -21.25 -19.02
CA THR A 133 -21.78 -21.81 -18.46
C THR A 133 -21.72 -22.00 -16.95
N LYS A 134 -22.89 -22.24 -16.33
CA LYS A 134 -22.98 -22.64 -14.92
C LYS A 134 -22.23 -23.96 -14.69
N GLU A 135 -22.35 -24.90 -15.61
CA GLU A 135 -21.71 -26.21 -15.53
C GLU A 135 -20.19 -26.08 -15.62
N ASP A 136 -19.69 -25.19 -16.48
CA ASP A 136 -18.26 -24.85 -16.55
C ASP A 136 -17.76 -24.37 -15.18
N PHE A 137 -18.51 -23.51 -14.52
CA PHE A 137 -18.16 -23.03 -13.19
C PHE A 137 -18.22 -24.14 -12.13
N ILE A 138 -19.28 -24.94 -12.10
CA ILE A 138 -19.46 -26.02 -11.12
C ILE A 138 -18.34 -27.06 -11.23
N TYR A 139 -17.97 -27.44 -12.45
CA TYR A 139 -16.95 -28.47 -12.70
C TYR A 139 -15.53 -27.90 -12.89
N ASP A 140 -15.34 -26.61 -12.62
CA ASP A 140 -14.07 -25.88 -12.77
C ASP A 140 -13.42 -26.04 -14.17
N ARG A 141 -14.25 -26.08 -15.20
CA ARG A 141 -13.82 -26.14 -16.60
C ARG A 141 -13.77 -24.73 -17.17
N ILE A 142 -12.59 -24.30 -17.60
CA ILE A 142 -12.43 -23.00 -18.24
C ILE A 142 -12.99 -23.09 -19.67
N GLY A 143 -14.01 -22.29 -19.96
CA GLY A 143 -14.67 -22.24 -21.27
C GLY A 143 -13.95 -21.35 -22.29
N SER A 144 -13.11 -20.42 -21.83
CA SER A 144 -12.15 -19.66 -22.66
C SER A 144 -11.01 -19.10 -21.80
N PHE A 145 -9.79 -19.08 -22.35
CA PHE A 145 -8.60 -18.44 -21.78
C PHE A 145 -8.29 -17.09 -22.43
N GLU A 146 -9.22 -16.54 -23.22
CA GLU A 146 -9.03 -15.23 -23.84
C GLU A 146 -8.78 -14.15 -22.78
N GLU A 147 -7.77 -13.31 -23.04
CA GLU A 147 -7.43 -12.22 -22.14
C GLU A 147 -8.53 -11.17 -22.11
N VAL A 148 -8.91 -10.77 -20.90
CA VAL A 148 -9.90 -9.71 -20.68
C VAL A 148 -9.30 -8.55 -19.88
N VAL A 149 -9.88 -7.38 -20.04
CA VAL A 149 -9.60 -6.19 -19.24
C VAL A 149 -10.88 -5.69 -18.57
N ALA A 150 -10.76 -5.30 -17.30
CA ALA A 150 -11.86 -4.67 -16.57
C ALA A 150 -11.96 -3.19 -16.94
N LYS A 151 -13.19 -2.69 -17.14
CA LYS A 151 -13.50 -1.32 -17.53
C LYS A 151 -14.68 -0.80 -16.69
N GLY A 152 -14.70 0.50 -16.40
CA GLY A 152 -15.72 1.13 -15.54
C GLY A 152 -17.15 1.05 -16.09
N LEU A 153 -18.15 1.24 -15.23
CA LEU A 153 -19.56 1.20 -15.62
C LEU A 153 -20.05 2.48 -16.35
N ILE A 154 -19.48 3.63 -16.00
CA ILE A 154 -19.88 4.96 -16.49
C ILE A 154 -18.83 5.48 -17.50
N GLY A 155 -19.25 6.36 -18.41
CA GLY A 155 -18.38 7.01 -19.39
C GLY A 155 -18.43 6.36 -20.78
N PHE A 156 -18.37 7.19 -21.82
CA PHE A 156 -18.36 6.75 -23.22
C PHE A 156 -17.03 6.08 -23.60
N GLU A 157 -15.91 6.70 -23.22
CA GLU A 157 -14.59 6.10 -23.33
C GLU A 157 -14.21 5.40 -22.04
N LYS A 158 -14.00 4.08 -22.14
CA LYS A 158 -13.70 3.25 -20.99
C LYS A 158 -12.26 2.75 -21.09
N LYS A 159 -11.37 3.42 -20.37
CA LYS A 159 -9.99 2.95 -20.19
C LYS A 159 -10.00 1.71 -19.27
N PRO A 160 -9.02 0.79 -19.41
CA PRO A 160 -8.83 -0.28 -18.45
C PRO A 160 -8.67 0.25 -17.03
N LEU A 161 -9.31 -0.41 -16.07
CA LEU A 161 -9.23 -0.07 -14.67
C LEU A 161 -7.84 -0.43 -14.13
N ALA A 162 -7.21 0.53 -13.43
CA ALA A 162 -5.90 0.32 -12.80
C ALA A 162 -5.99 -0.58 -11.56
N LYS A 163 -7.11 -0.51 -10.83
CA LYS A 163 -7.40 -1.28 -9.61
C LYS A 163 -8.51 -2.30 -9.82
N ILE A 164 -8.58 -3.28 -8.93
CA ILE A 164 -9.69 -4.24 -8.85
C ILE A 164 -10.90 -3.51 -8.29
N GLU A 165 -11.98 -3.45 -9.06
CA GLU A 165 -13.26 -2.86 -8.65
C GLU A 165 -14.27 -3.98 -8.36
N ASP A 166 -15.24 -3.69 -7.50
CA ASP A 166 -16.32 -4.63 -7.19
C ASP A 166 -17.31 -4.76 -8.35
N ASN A 167 -17.57 -3.67 -9.07
CA ASN A 167 -18.52 -3.63 -10.18
C ASN A 167 -17.85 -3.11 -11.45
N CYS A 168 -17.86 -3.90 -12.52
CA CYS A 168 -17.22 -3.51 -13.78
C CYS A 168 -17.83 -4.20 -15.01
N PHE A 169 -17.42 -3.75 -16.20
CA PHE A 169 -17.57 -4.54 -17.42
C PHE A 169 -16.24 -5.21 -17.75
N PHE A 170 -16.29 -6.42 -18.28
CA PHE A 170 -15.13 -7.05 -18.92
C PHE A 170 -15.20 -6.88 -20.43
N TYR A 171 -14.03 -6.69 -21.04
CA TYR A 171 -13.85 -6.58 -22.48
C TYR A 171 -12.72 -7.49 -22.93
N TYR A 172 -12.87 -8.15 -24.07
CA TYR A 172 -11.79 -8.93 -24.66
C TYR A 172 -10.67 -8.01 -25.11
N LYS A 173 -9.45 -8.26 -24.65
CA LYS A 173 -8.30 -7.37 -24.92
C LYS A 173 -7.97 -7.25 -26.41
N LYS A 174 -8.20 -8.32 -27.19
CA LYS A 174 -7.89 -8.37 -28.62
C LYS A 174 -8.87 -7.57 -29.48
N THR A 175 -10.17 -7.67 -29.20
CA THR A 175 -11.22 -7.09 -30.04
C THR A 175 -11.82 -5.81 -29.44
N ASP A 176 -11.55 -5.53 -28.18
CA ASP A 176 -12.22 -4.52 -27.37
C ASP A 176 -13.76 -4.67 -27.36
N GLU A 177 -14.25 -5.90 -27.57
CA GLU A 177 -15.66 -6.23 -27.46
C GLU A 177 -16.02 -6.55 -26.01
N LYS A 178 -17.20 -6.07 -25.58
CA LYS A 178 -17.73 -6.36 -24.25
C LYS A 178 -18.04 -7.85 -24.12
N VAL A 179 -17.59 -8.47 -23.04
CA VAL A 179 -17.93 -9.85 -22.68
C VAL A 179 -19.40 -9.91 -22.25
N LYS A 180 -20.17 -10.80 -22.89
CA LYS A 180 -21.61 -11.00 -22.66
C LYS A 180 -21.92 -12.50 -22.60
N ASN A 181 -23.03 -12.86 -21.96
CA ASN A 181 -23.55 -14.22 -21.89
C ASN A 181 -22.54 -15.24 -21.34
N VAL A 182 -21.86 -14.87 -20.26
CA VAL A 182 -20.93 -15.76 -19.54
C VAL A 182 -21.37 -15.87 -18.10
N PHE A 183 -21.11 -17.02 -17.49
CA PHE A 183 -21.52 -17.26 -16.10
C PHE A 183 -20.62 -16.50 -15.13
N ALA A 184 -19.31 -16.69 -15.23
CA ALA A 184 -18.34 -16.10 -14.33
C ALA A 184 -16.99 -15.83 -15.01
N ILE A 185 -16.19 -14.97 -14.42
CA ILE A 185 -14.80 -14.71 -14.82
C ILE A 185 -13.92 -14.73 -13.58
N SER A 186 -12.84 -15.51 -13.61
CA SER A 186 -11.73 -15.36 -12.68
C SER A 186 -10.69 -14.42 -13.31
N TYR A 187 -10.51 -13.26 -12.69
CA TYR A 187 -9.65 -12.19 -13.19
C TYR A 187 -8.70 -11.72 -12.08
N LYS A 188 -7.39 -11.87 -12.32
CA LYS A 188 -6.33 -11.48 -11.37
C LYS A 188 -6.56 -12.05 -9.95
N GLY A 189 -7.00 -13.30 -9.86
CA GLY A 189 -7.26 -13.97 -8.57
C GLY A 189 -8.60 -13.61 -7.92
N HIS A 190 -9.43 -12.78 -8.56
CA HIS A 190 -10.77 -12.45 -8.07
C HIS A 190 -11.85 -13.09 -8.95
N LEU A 191 -12.85 -13.67 -8.31
CA LEU A 191 -14.00 -14.25 -8.99
C LEU A 191 -15.09 -13.19 -9.18
N TYR A 192 -15.67 -13.15 -10.37
CA TYR A 192 -16.77 -12.28 -10.73
C TYR A 192 -17.91 -13.09 -11.34
N PHE A 193 -19.15 -12.74 -11.00
CA PHE A 193 -20.34 -13.25 -11.68
C PHE A 193 -20.96 -12.16 -12.55
N GLN A 194 -21.45 -12.54 -13.73
CA GLN A 194 -22.22 -11.61 -14.55
C GLN A 194 -23.60 -11.40 -13.94
N ILE A 195 -24.10 -10.16 -13.89
CA ILE A 195 -25.46 -9.87 -13.40
C ILE A 195 -26.50 -10.67 -14.15
N TYR A 196 -26.39 -10.80 -15.47
CA TYR A 196 -27.28 -11.63 -16.27
C TYR A 196 -27.28 -13.10 -15.79
N ALA A 197 -26.12 -13.66 -15.49
CA ALA A 197 -26.01 -15.03 -15.00
C ALA A 197 -26.59 -15.20 -13.59
N ILE A 198 -26.40 -14.19 -12.72
CA ILE A 198 -27.05 -14.12 -11.40
C ILE A 198 -28.55 -14.15 -11.56
N LEU A 199 -29.08 -13.30 -12.45
CA LEU A 199 -30.51 -13.24 -12.69
C LEU A 199 -30.99 -14.59 -13.23
N GLU A 200 -30.47 -15.10 -14.34
CA GLU A 200 -30.95 -16.34 -14.95
C GLU A 200 -30.90 -17.58 -14.03
N ASN A 201 -29.97 -17.62 -13.08
CA ASN A 201 -29.79 -18.75 -12.16
C ASN A 201 -30.24 -18.45 -10.73
N ARG A 202 -31.11 -17.46 -10.53
CA ARG A 202 -31.67 -17.12 -9.20
C ARG A 202 -32.75 -18.10 -8.75
N ASN A 203 -32.91 -18.19 -7.43
CA ASN A 203 -34.03 -18.88 -6.81
C ASN A 203 -35.36 -18.37 -7.39
N LYS A 204 -36.34 -19.27 -7.57
CA LYS A 204 -37.63 -18.94 -8.19
C LYS A 204 -38.38 -17.82 -7.45
N THR A 205 -38.18 -17.67 -6.15
CA THR A 205 -38.81 -16.61 -5.34
C THR A 205 -38.21 -15.21 -5.60
N ASP A 206 -37.08 -15.13 -6.32
CA ASP A 206 -36.35 -13.90 -6.63
C ASP A 206 -36.54 -13.42 -8.07
N ARG A 207 -37.49 -14.03 -8.81
CA ARG A 207 -37.77 -13.72 -10.22
C ARG A 207 -38.10 -12.26 -10.50
N ALA A 208 -38.59 -11.52 -9.52
CA ALA A 208 -38.95 -10.11 -9.68
C ALA A 208 -37.75 -9.14 -9.57
N GLN A 209 -36.49 -9.59 -9.62
CA GLN A 209 -35.31 -8.71 -9.60
C GLN A 209 -34.76 -8.45 -11.02
N THR A 210 -34.20 -7.25 -11.24
CA THR A 210 -33.61 -6.78 -12.49
C THR A 210 -32.43 -5.82 -12.23
N ASN A 211 -31.72 -5.41 -13.29
CA ASN A 211 -30.63 -4.45 -13.26
C ASN A 211 -30.49 -3.71 -14.60
N SER A 212 -30.10 -2.45 -14.57
CA SER A 212 -29.95 -1.61 -15.78
C SER A 212 -28.73 -1.97 -16.65
N PHE A 213 -27.79 -2.75 -16.13
CA PHE A 213 -26.54 -3.18 -16.76
C PHE A 213 -26.33 -4.70 -16.65
N PRO A 214 -27.20 -5.54 -17.24
CA PRO A 214 -27.14 -7.00 -17.04
C PRO A 214 -25.82 -7.64 -17.50
N ASN A 215 -25.09 -7.00 -18.42
CA ASN A 215 -23.77 -7.48 -18.87
C ASN A 215 -22.61 -7.07 -17.95
N SER A 216 -22.87 -6.34 -16.87
CA SER A 216 -21.86 -6.00 -15.86
C SER A 216 -21.58 -7.21 -14.97
N PHE A 217 -20.46 -7.11 -14.26
CA PHE A 217 -19.93 -8.15 -13.41
C PHE A 217 -19.74 -7.61 -12.01
N VAL A 218 -20.02 -8.47 -11.03
CA VAL A 218 -19.88 -8.17 -9.61
C VAL A 218 -18.91 -9.15 -8.97
N ARG A 219 -18.00 -8.61 -8.15
CA ARG A 219 -16.94 -9.37 -7.50
C ARG A 219 -17.51 -10.16 -6.33
N VAL A 220 -16.99 -11.36 -6.15
CA VAL A 220 -17.18 -12.14 -4.93
C VAL A 220 -16.35 -11.50 -3.82
N LEU A 221 -17.03 -11.08 -2.75
CA LEU A 221 -16.43 -10.43 -1.59
C LEU A 221 -15.98 -11.44 -0.53
N SER A 222 -16.67 -12.57 -0.45
CA SER A 222 -16.41 -13.62 0.52
C SER A 222 -16.77 -14.99 -0.08
N ALA A 223 -16.01 -16.02 0.28
CA ALA A 223 -16.37 -17.41 0.04
C ALA A 223 -16.26 -18.20 1.33
N GLY A 224 -17.23 -19.07 1.55
CA GLY A 224 -17.15 -20.13 2.54
C GLY A 224 -17.26 -21.50 1.89
N GLU A 225 -17.32 -22.55 2.71
CA GLU A 225 -17.40 -23.94 2.20
C GLU A 225 -18.58 -24.19 1.25
N ASN A 226 -19.73 -23.54 1.53
CA ASN A 226 -20.99 -23.83 0.86
C ASN A 226 -21.49 -22.69 -0.04
N TYR A 227 -20.81 -21.54 -0.06
CA TYR A 227 -21.35 -20.38 -0.76
C TYR A 227 -20.31 -19.35 -1.19
N TYR A 228 -20.67 -18.55 -2.20
CA TYR A 228 -19.97 -17.31 -2.54
C TYR A 228 -20.90 -16.12 -2.27
N TYR A 229 -20.44 -15.16 -1.49
CA TYR A 229 -21.15 -13.92 -1.21
C TYR A 229 -20.63 -12.77 -2.08
N LEU A 230 -21.56 -12.01 -2.62
CA LEU A 230 -21.34 -10.87 -3.50
C LEU A 230 -22.43 -9.81 -3.25
N GLU A 231 -22.21 -8.61 -3.76
CA GLU A 231 -23.17 -7.52 -3.68
C GLU A 231 -23.48 -6.98 -5.06
N ALA A 232 -24.77 -6.86 -5.36
CA ALA A 232 -25.25 -6.40 -6.67
C ALA A 232 -26.28 -5.29 -6.50
N ASP A 233 -26.16 -4.26 -7.34
CA ASP A 233 -27.15 -3.20 -7.45
C ASP A 233 -28.36 -3.73 -8.22
N LEU A 234 -29.47 -4.01 -7.55
CA LEU A 234 -30.64 -4.63 -8.17
C LEU A 234 -31.91 -3.83 -7.86
N ALA A 235 -32.88 -3.88 -8.77
CA ALA A 235 -34.20 -3.28 -8.62
C ALA A 235 -35.30 -4.34 -8.75
N ASN A 236 -36.50 -4.02 -8.28
CA ASN A 236 -37.67 -4.84 -8.59
C ASN A 236 -38.14 -4.57 -10.03
N ALA A 237 -38.24 -5.62 -10.84
CA ALA A 237 -38.59 -5.56 -12.26
C ALA A 237 -39.96 -4.93 -12.52
N TRP A 238 -40.95 -5.18 -11.65
CA TRP A 238 -42.28 -4.59 -11.77
C TRP A 238 -42.27 -3.11 -11.41
N ALA A 239 -41.60 -2.75 -10.31
CA ALA A 239 -41.48 -1.36 -9.89
C ALA A 239 -40.74 -0.52 -10.95
N GLN A 240 -39.65 -1.07 -11.48
CA GLN A 240 -38.85 -0.41 -12.52
C GLN A 240 -39.61 -0.34 -13.85
N GLY A 241 -40.31 -1.41 -14.24
CA GLY A 241 -41.17 -1.43 -15.42
C GLY A 241 -42.33 -0.43 -15.34
N PHE A 242 -42.94 -0.27 -14.17
CA PHE A 242 -43.96 0.76 -13.93
C PHE A 242 -43.37 2.18 -13.97
N ALA A 243 -42.18 2.39 -13.41
CA ALA A 243 -41.52 3.70 -13.48
C ALA A 243 -41.20 4.09 -14.94
N TYR A 244 -40.64 3.17 -15.74
CA TYR A 244 -40.36 3.43 -17.15
C TYR A 244 -41.62 3.53 -18.02
N GLY A 245 -42.61 2.66 -17.83
CA GLY A 245 -43.77 2.54 -18.73
C GLY A 245 -45.03 3.27 -18.27
N GLY A 246 -45.27 3.36 -16.96
CA GLY A 246 -46.47 3.99 -16.38
C GLY A 246 -46.31 5.48 -16.09
N ILE A 247 -45.12 5.91 -15.66
CA ILE A 247 -44.82 7.34 -15.46
C ILE A 247 -44.25 7.95 -16.74
N GLY A 248 -43.31 7.25 -17.38
CA GLY A 248 -42.72 7.65 -18.67
C GLY A 248 -41.76 8.84 -18.57
N GLY A 249 -41.03 9.07 -19.67
CA GLY A 249 -40.14 10.23 -19.84
C GLY A 249 -38.95 10.28 -18.87
N ALA A 250 -38.31 11.45 -18.79
CA ALA A 250 -37.14 11.68 -17.93
C ALA A 250 -37.47 11.46 -16.44
N THR A 251 -38.71 11.78 -16.02
CA THR A 251 -39.19 11.58 -14.64
C THR A 251 -39.29 10.10 -14.29
N GLY A 252 -39.86 9.28 -15.19
CA GLY A 252 -39.91 7.83 -15.02
C GLY A 252 -38.51 7.20 -14.98
N GLY A 253 -37.59 7.71 -15.82
CA GLY A 253 -36.18 7.29 -15.81
C GLY A 253 -35.46 7.58 -14.50
N TYR A 254 -35.61 8.79 -13.95
CA TYR A 254 -35.02 9.16 -12.65
C TYR A 254 -35.59 8.29 -11.51
N LEU A 255 -36.90 8.08 -11.48
CA LEU A 255 -37.52 7.23 -10.45
C LEU A 255 -37.04 5.78 -10.55
N ALA A 256 -36.89 5.24 -11.77
CA ALA A 256 -36.36 3.90 -11.98
C ALA A 256 -34.93 3.73 -11.45
N GLU A 257 -34.10 4.77 -11.47
CA GLU A 257 -32.75 4.75 -10.90
C GLU A 257 -32.78 4.77 -9.36
N THR A 258 -33.67 5.54 -8.74
CA THR A 258 -33.82 5.57 -7.27
C THR A 258 -34.31 4.25 -6.65
N MET A 259 -34.83 3.33 -7.48
CA MET A 259 -35.30 2.01 -7.06
C MET A 259 -34.20 0.95 -7.05
N VAL A 260 -33.03 1.24 -7.63
CA VAL A 260 -31.87 0.36 -7.61
C VAL A 260 -31.23 0.44 -6.22
N ASN A 261 -31.15 -0.70 -5.54
CA ASN A 261 -30.53 -0.80 -4.23
C ASN A 261 -29.46 -1.89 -4.25
N ARG A 262 -28.36 -1.65 -3.54
CA ARG A 262 -27.34 -2.67 -3.32
C ARG A 262 -27.91 -3.78 -2.45
N LYS A 263 -27.88 -5.02 -2.95
CA LYS A 263 -28.39 -6.21 -2.27
C LYS A 263 -27.30 -7.24 -2.11
N GLY A 264 -27.33 -7.94 -0.97
CA GLY A 264 -26.52 -9.14 -0.77
C GLY A 264 -27.04 -10.27 -1.65
N VAL A 265 -26.12 -10.99 -2.29
CA VAL A 265 -26.42 -12.14 -3.14
C VAL A 265 -25.49 -13.27 -2.75
N VAL A 266 -26.05 -14.48 -2.67
CA VAL A 266 -25.31 -15.69 -2.34
C VAL A 266 -25.46 -16.71 -3.46
N TRP A 267 -24.35 -17.17 -4.02
CA TRP A 267 -24.33 -18.42 -4.79
C TRP A 267 -24.30 -19.59 -3.81
N ASP A 268 -25.36 -20.37 -3.77
CA ASP A 268 -25.43 -21.62 -3.01
C ASP A 268 -24.82 -22.75 -3.85
N ILE A 269 -23.67 -23.27 -3.40
CA ILE A 269 -22.92 -24.31 -4.14
C ILE A 269 -23.72 -25.61 -4.22
N LYS A 270 -24.46 -25.96 -3.16
CA LYS A 270 -25.22 -27.21 -3.06
C LYS A 270 -26.45 -27.16 -3.96
N ASN A 271 -27.22 -26.08 -3.87
CA ASN A 271 -28.45 -25.90 -4.63
C ASN A 271 -28.21 -25.38 -6.06
N LYS A 272 -26.98 -24.92 -6.36
CA LYS A 272 -26.55 -24.44 -7.69
C LYS A 272 -27.42 -23.29 -8.21
N GLU A 273 -27.76 -22.37 -7.31
CA GLU A 273 -28.58 -21.21 -7.58
C GLU A 273 -28.10 -19.98 -6.79
N PHE A 274 -28.52 -18.80 -7.25
CA PHE A 274 -28.32 -17.54 -6.53
C PHE A 274 -29.54 -17.23 -5.65
N ASN A 275 -29.30 -16.92 -4.37
CA ASN A 275 -30.29 -16.38 -3.46
C ASN A 275 -30.04 -14.88 -3.30
N ILE A 276 -31.08 -14.06 -3.52
CA ILE A 276 -30.98 -12.60 -3.46
C ILE A 276 -31.69 -12.11 -2.19
N PHE A 277 -30.96 -11.40 -1.33
CA PHE A 277 -31.53 -10.82 -0.11
C PHE A 277 -32.33 -9.56 -0.43
N LYS A 278 -33.48 -9.74 -1.09
CA LYS A 278 -34.35 -8.65 -1.55
C LYS A 278 -35.01 -7.90 -0.39
N ASN A 279 -35.19 -8.56 0.76
CA ASN A 279 -35.62 -7.98 2.01
C ASN A 279 -35.04 -8.77 3.20
N CYS A 280 -35.31 -8.28 4.41
CA CYS A 280 -34.82 -8.86 5.64
C CYS A 280 -35.24 -10.32 5.86
N LYS A 281 -36.45 -10.68 5.44
CA LYS A 281 -36.98 -12.02 5.61
C LYS A 281 -36.14 -13.02 4.81
N ASP A 282 -35.80 -12.71 3.55
CA ASP A 282 -34.99 -13.63 2.74
C ASP A 282 -33.59 -13.84 3.34
N TYR A 283 -32.95 -12.77 3.83
CA TYR A 283 -31.68 -12.90 4.56
C TYR A 283 -31.83 -13.73 5.85
N ASN A 284 -32.82 -13.43 6.68
CA ASN A 284 -33.05 -14.12 7.94
C ASN A 284 -33.39 -15.60 7.73
N GLU A 285 -34.15 -15.94 6.69
CA GLU A 285 -34.44 -17.32 6.31
C GLU A 285 -33.18 -18.08 5.88
N PHE A 286 -32.30 -17.44 5.10
CA PHE A 286 -31.00 -18.00 4.73
C PHE A 286 -30.11 -18.25 5.96
N ILE A 287 -29.93 -17.23 6.81
CA ILE A 287 -28.95 -17.32 7.89
C ILE A 287 -29.42 -18.16 9.08
N LYS A 288 -30.73 -18.25 9.34
CA LYS A 288 -31.29 -18.96 10.49
C LYS A 288 -30.85 -20.41 10.58
N ALA A 289 -30.65 -21.09 9.45
CA ALA A 289 -30.21 -22.48 9.42
C ALA A 289 -28.71 -22.65 9.67
N ILE A 290 -27.91 -21.60 9.48
CA ILE A 290 -26.45 -21.63 9.50
C ILE A 290 -25.92 -21.01 10.80
N TYR A 291 -26.42 -19.83 11.15
CA TYR A 291 -26.01 -19.05 12.31
C TYR A 291 -27.20 -18.23 12.86
N PRO A 292 -28.04 -18.83 13.74
CA PRO A 292 -29.25 -18.19 14.27
C PRO A 292 -29.01 -16.82 14.92
N ASP A 293 -27.86 -16.61 15.55
CA ASP A 293 -27.48 -15.34 16.18
C ASP A 293 -27.20 -14.23 15.15
N GLY A 294 -27.05 -14.58 13.87
CA GLY A 294 -26.88 -13.66 12.76
C GLY A 294 -28.20 -13.04 12.24
N ILE A 295 -29.34 -13.45 12.79
CA ILE A 295 -30.64 -12.88 12.41
C ILE A 295 -30.67 -11.38 12.74
N GLN A 296 -31.08 -10.57 11.77
CA GLN A 296 -31.20 -9.13 11.94
C GLN A 296 -32.65 -8.72 12.24
N GLN A 297 -32.80 -7.76 13.15
CA GLN A 297 -34.01 -6.96 13.24
C GLN A 297 -33.87 -5.77 12.29
N CYS A 298 -34.57 -5.84 11.16
CA CYS A 298 -34.38 -4.87 10.09
C CYS A 298 -35.35 -3.69 10.19
N GLU A 299 -34.79 -2.48 10.17
CA GLU A 299 -35.55 -1.27 9.94
C GLU A 299 -36.01 -1.21 8.46
N LYS A 300 -37.25 -0.78 8.20
CA LYS A 300 -37.80 -0.62 6.83
C LYS A 300 -37.73 -1.87 5.94
N HIS A 301 -37.71 -3.06 6.55
CA HIS A 301 -37.69 -4.36 5.86
C HIS A 301 -36.45 -4.64 4.99
N GLN A 302 -35.39 -3.84 5.03
CA GLN A 302 -34.14 -4.12 4.29
C GLN A 302 -33.05 -4.55 5.28
N PRO A 303 -32.27 -5.59 4.96
CA PRO A 303 -31.16 -5.99 5.81
C PRO A 303 -30.02 -4.97 5.72
N ASP A 304 -29.30 -4.80 6.81
CA ASP A 304 -28.09 -3.98 6.84
C ASP A 304 -26.95 -4.77 6.19
N ILE A 305 -26.47 -4.28 5.04
CA ILE A 305 -25.39 -4.91 4.27
C ILE A 305 -24.10 -5.04 5.09
N THR A 306 -23.80 -4.07 5.95
CA THR A 306 -22.59 -4.12 6.79
C THR A 306 -22.69 -5.28 7.77
N LYS A 307 -23.85 -5.45 8.41
CA LYS A 307 -24.11 -6.58 9.30
C LYS A 307 -24.14 -7.91 8.55
N ILE A 308 -24.64 -7.94 7.30
CA ILE A 308 -24.57 -9.14 6.47
C ILE A 308 -23.11 -9.56 6.28
N ARG A 309 -22.22 -8.63 5.91
CA ARG A 309 -20.78 -8.93 5.75
C ARG A 309 -20.19 -9.52 7.02
N GLU A 310 -20.40 -8.88 8.17
CA GLU A 310 -19.90 -9.37 9.45
C GLU A 310 -20.34 -10.80 9.76
N VAL A 311 -21.61 -11.11 9.49
CA VAL A 311 -22.15 -12.46 9.71
C VAL A 311 -21.62 -13.46 8.69
N ILE A 312 -21.49 -13.06 7.42
CA ILE A 312 -20.91 -13.89 6.37
C ILE A 312 -19.46 -14.25 6.71
N GLU A 313 -18.65 -13.31 7.21
CA GLU A 313 -17.28 -13.59 7.66
C GLU A 313 -17.22 -14.63 8.78
N LYS A 314 -18.20 -14.65 9.69
CA LYS A 314 -18.26 -15.62 10.80
C LYS A 314 -18.62 -17.04 10.35
N ILE A 315 -19.23 -17.20 9.18
CA ILE A 315 -19.72 -18.49 8.68
C ILE A 315 -18.95 -18.96 7.42
N LYS A 316 -17.79 -18.36 7.12
CA LYS A 316 -16.89 -18.81 6.06
C LYS A 316 -16.39 -20.23 6.31
#